data_AF-A0A814UZ65-F1
#
_entry.id   AF-A0A814UZ65-F1
#
_cell.length_a   1.000
_cell.length_b   1.000
_cell.length_c   1.000
_cell.angle_alpha   90.00
_cell.angle_beta   90.00
_cell.angle_gamma   90.00
#
_symmetry.space_group_name_H-M   'P 1'
#
loop_
_entity.id
_entity.type
_entity.pdbx_description
1 polymer ?
#
loop_
_entity_poly.entity_id
_entity_poly.type
_entity_poly.pdbx_seq_one_letter_code
_entity_poly.pdbx_strand_id
1 'polypeptide(L)'
;MYAIVNDSSKFKRLSTDPTVAREQNLIKLLNRLLKEKSITEQFFKMSCPKGSNPGRLYGLPKIHKDNIPLRPVLSAIGTFNYGLGKALTNILSDIIEKEKMVRDPFSFVEELKTLPKSFSNYKMVSFDISSLYTNVPLDETIEIILKNLYETRATPPTIQRDDMKQLLIFATKNTHFLFDNNLYDQVDGVSMGSPLAPLLAEIFLQDFEKKHSSTFTSMGIVYWKRYVDDTFVLIDSTFSAKDICTKLSQFQKSIKFTCEEEAANTNTLSFLNILIQKQPGIGFATKVHRKETFSGLITQWSSFVPKAY
;
A
#
# COMPACT_ATOMS: atom_id res chain seq x y z
N MET A 1 -19.68 -3.10 2.82
CA MET A 1 -19.51 -2.33 1.58
C MET A 1 -20.17 -0.96 1.65
N TYR A 2 -21.47 -0.87 1.94
CA TYR A 2 -22.15 0.43 2.11
C TYR A 2 -21.49 1.38 3.12
N ALA A 3 -21.07 0.87 4.28
CA ALA A 3 -20.33 1.66 5.27
C ALA A 3 -19.03 2.29 4.74
N ILE A 4 -18.44 1.73 3.67
CA ILE A 4 -17.21 2.23 3.05
C ILE A 4 -17.53 3.36 2.08
N VAL A 5 -18.44 3.13 1.12
CA VAL A 5 -18.80 4.14 0.11
C VAL A 5 -19.59 5.33 0.67
N ASN A 6 -20.15 5.19 1.87
CA ASN A 6 -20.83 6.28 2.58
C ASN A 6 -19.86 7.17 3.39
N ASP A 7 -18.57 6.82 3.46
CA ASP A 7 -17.56 7.71 4.04
C ASP A 7 -17.33 8.91 3.11
N SER A 8 -17.98 10.03 3.44
CA SER A 8 -17.91 11.27 2.65
C SER A 8 -16.52 11.92 2.66
N SER A 9 -15.61 11.51 3.54
CA SER A 9 -14.22 11.97 3.51
C SER A 9 -13.41 11.30 2.38
N LYS A 10 -13.84 10.13 1.91
CA LYS A 10 -13.14 9.32 0.91
C LYS A 10 -13.91 9.18 -0.40
N PHE A 11 -15.23 9.18 -0.35
CA PHE A 11 -16.09 8.92 -1.49
C PHE A 11 -17.16 9.99 -1.70
N LYS A 12 -17.48 10.25 -2.96
CA LYS A 12 -18.53 11.19 -3.36
C LYS A 12 -19.44 10.55 -4.39
N ARG A 13 -20.74 10.54 -4.14
CA ARG A 13 -21.73 10.08 -5.13
C ARG A 13 -21.82 11.05 -6.31
N LEU A 14 -21.96 10.53 -7.53
CA LEU A 14 -22.10 11.30 -8.76
C LEU A 14 -23.51 11.17 -9.33
N SER A 15 -24.01 12.26 -9.91
CA SER A 15 -25.29 12.30 -10.62
C SER A 15 -25.17 11.91 -12.10
N THR A 16 -23.98 12.06 -12.69
CA THR A 16 -23.71 11.80 -14.10
C THR A 16 -22.40 11.04 -14.27
N ASP A 17 -22.31 10.28 -15.36
CA ASP A 17 -21.09 9.55 -15.71
C ASP A 17 -20.04 10.50 -16.32
N PRO A 18 -18.89 10.72 -15.66
CA PRO A 18 -17.86 11.65 -16.13
C PRO A 18 -16.86 11.01 -17.11
N THR A 19 -17.05 9.73 -17.51
CA THR A 19 -16.06 8.94 -18.26
C THR A 19 -15.54 9.67 -19.49
N VAL A 20 -16.43 10.11 -20.37
CA VAL A 20 -16.06 10.76 -21.65
C VAL A 20 -15.30 12.06 -21.40
N ALA A 21 -15.78 12.90 -20.47
CA ALA A 21 -15.14 14.17 -20.16
C ALA A 21 -13.74 13.99 -19.57
N ARG A 22 -13.55 13.01 -18.67
CA ARG A 22 -12.25 12.70 -18.06
C ARG A 22 -11.27 12.11 -19.07
N GLU A 23 -11.74 11.20 -19.91
CA GLU A 23 -10.98 10.64 -21.02
C GLU A 23 -10.47 11.75 -21.95
N GLN A 24 -11.36 12.64 -22.40
CA GLN A 24 -10.99 13.77 -23.27
C GLN A 24 -9.98 14.72 -22.62
N ASN A 25 -10.16 15.04 -21.33
CA ASN A 25 -9.25 15.90 -20.59
C ASN A 25 -7.85 15.28 -20.45
N LEU A 26 -7.77 13.99 -20.14
CA LEU A 26 -6.49 13.28 -20.08
C LEU A 26 -5.81 13.22 -21.45
N ILE A 27 -6.56 12.89 -22.51
CA ILE A 27 -6.05 12.86 -23.89
C ILE A 27 -5.50 14.23 -24.29
N LYS A 28 -6.21 15.32 -23.95
CA LYS A 28 -5.76 16.69 -24.22
C LYS A 28 -4.43 17.00 -23.54
N LEU A 29 -4.28 16.63 -22.26
CA LEU A 29 -3.02 16.79 -21.53
C LEU A 29 -1.90 15.98 -22.20
N LEU A 30 -2.12 14.69 -22.46
CA LEU A 30 -1.12 13.81 -23.06
C LEU A 30 -0.67 14.29 -24.44
N ASN A 31 -1.59 14.77 -25.28
CA ASN A 31 -1.25 15.31 -26.60
C ASN A 31 -0.38 16.57 -26.50
N ARG A 32 -0.69 17.47 -25.55
CA ARG A 32 0.15 18.64 -25.30
C ARG A 32 1.57 18.22 -24.92
N LEU A 33 1.69 17.33 -23.93
CA LEU A 33 3.00 16.85 -23.45
C LEU A 33 3.80 16.13 -24.53
N LEU A 34 3.14 15.39 -25.42
CA LEU A 34 3.79 14.73 -26.55
C LEU A 34 4.31 15.75 -27.57
N LYS A 35 3.51 16.77 -27.91
CA LYS A 35 3.90 17.85 -28.83
C LYS A 35 5.09 18.66 -28.27
N GLU A 36 5.10 18.89 -26.96
CA GLU A 36 6.19 19.56 -26.22
C GLU A 36 7.42 18.67 -26.02
N LYS A 37 7.36 17.39 -26.45
CA LYS A 37 8.40 16.37 -26.27
C LYS A 37 8.76 16.12 -24.79
N SER A 38 7.85 16.42 -23.87
CA SER A 38 7.99 16.15 -22.44
C SER A 38 7.76 14.68 -22.09
N ILE A 39 7.02 13.96 -22.94
CA ILE A 39 6.80 12.51 -22.85
C ILE A 39 7.19 11.82 -24.16
N THR A 40 7.53 10.53 -24.08
CA THR A 40 7.82 9.69 -25.25
C THR A 40 6.53 9.19 -25.90
N GLU A 41 6.60 8.79 -27.18
CA GLU A 41 5.49 8.10 -27.84
C GLU A 41 5.08 6.81 -27.10
N GLN A 42 6.04 6.10 -26.51
CA GLN A 42 5.76 4.89 -25.74
C GLN A 42 4.95 5.22 -24.49
N PHE A 43 5.33 6.25 -23.73
CA PHE A 43 4.56 6.71 -22.57
C PHE A 43 3.15 7.14 -22.99
N PHE A 44 3.02 7.87 -24.10
CA PHE A 44 1.73 8.26 -24.65
C PHE A 44 0.87 7.03 -25.00
N LYS A 45 1.41 6.07 -25.75
CA LYS A 45 0.68 4.85 -26.16
C LYS A 45 0.22 4.01 -24.97
N MET A 46 1.02 3.95 -23.90
CA MET A 46 0.66 3.25 -22.66
C MET A 46 -0.39 4.01 -21.83
N SER A 47 -0.32 5.34 -21.81
CA SER A 47 -1.15 6.19 -20.95
C SER A 47 -2.48 6.58 -21.57
N CYS A 48 -2.56 6.63 -22.90
CA CYS A 48 -3.70 7.14 -23.63
C CYS A 48 -4.89 6.16 -23.55
N PRO A 49 -6.02 6.58 -22.94
CA PRO A 49 -7.22 5.75 -22.88
C PRO A 49 -7.83 5.50 -24.27
N LYS A 50 -8.56 4.39 -24.40
CA LYS A 50 -9.28 4.00 -25.63
C LYS A 50 -10.63 3.36 -25.27
N GLY A 51 -11.69 4.17 -25.20
CA GLY A 51 -13.04 3.65 -24.92
C GLY A 51 -13.18 3.19 -23.48
N SER A 52 -13.06 4.13 -22.55
CA SER A 52 -13.06 3.83 -21.12
C SER A 52 -14.43 3.48 -20.58
N ASN A 53 -14.45 2.79 -19.44
CA ASN A 53 -15.65 2.55 -18.65
C ASN A 53 -15.41 2.97 -17.19
N PRO A 54 -16.47 3.25 -16.40
CA PRO A 54 -16.34 3.32 -14.95
C PRO A 54 -15.76 2.03 -14.39
N GLY A 55 -14.98 2.14 -13.31
CA GLY A 55 -14.53 0.96 -12.58
C GLY A 55 -15.71 0.24 -11.91
N ARG A 56 -15.48 -0.96 -11.37
CA ARG A 56 -16.53 -1.70 -10.61
C ARG A 56 -16.01 -2.08 -9.24
N LEU A 57 -16.70 -1.62 -8.19
CA LEU A 57 -16.38 -1.99 -6.82
C LEU A 57 -17.08 -3.29 -6.45
N TYR A 58 -16.33 -4.27 -5.97
CA TYR A 58 -16.83 -5.54 -5.48
C TYR A 58 -16.14 -5.93 -4.17
N GLY A 59 -16.66 -6.94 -3.48
CA GLY A 59 -16.15 -7.40 -2.19
C GLY A 59 -15.63 -8.84 -2.27
N LEU A 60 -14.43 -9.08 -1.75
CA LEU A 60 -13.89 -10.43 -1.57
C LEU A 60 -14.01 -10.86 -0.09
N PRO A 61 -14.60 -12.01 0.24
CA PRO A 61 -14.76 -12.45 1.62
C PRO A 61 -13.42 -12.79 2.29
N LYS A 62 -13.18 -12.23 3.48
CA LYS A 62 -12.04 -12.62 4.34
C LYS A 62 -12.45 -13.82 5.21
N ILE A 63 -12.49 -15.02 4.61
CA ILE A 63 -12.97 -16.27 5.24
C ILE A 63 -12.23 -16.70 6.53
N HIS A 64 -11.07 -16.11 6.79
CA HIS A 64 -10.23 -16.40 7.95
C HIS A 64 -10.43 -15.41 9.12
N LYS A 65 -11.42 -14.52 9.04
CA LYS A 65 -11.77 -13.56 10.09
C LYS A 65 -13.21 -13.79 10.54
N ASP A 66 -13.48 -13.54 11.82
CA ASP A 66 -14.83 -13.60 12.37
C ASP A 66 -15.79 -12.71 11.59
N ASN A 67 -17.03 -13.18 11.43
CA ASN A 67 -18.08 -12.51 10.64
C ASN A 67 -17.75 -12.33 9.14
N ILE A 68 -16.67 -12.93 8.63
CA ILE A 68 -16.27 -12.98 7.22
C ILE A 68 -16.41 -11.60 6.53
N PRO A 69 -15.71 -10.56 7.01
CA PRO A 69 -15.83 -9.22 6.46
C PRO A 69 -15.37 -9.19 5.00
N LEU A 70 -16.01 -8.32 4.21
CA LEU A 70 -15.65 -8.11 2.81
C LEU A 70 -14.42 -7.18 2.70
N ARG A 71 -13.45 -7.59 1.88
CA ARG A 71 -12.37 -6.73 1.38
C ARG A 71 -12.86 -6.03 0.11
N PRO A 72 -13.02 -4.68 0.10
CA PRO A 72 -13.39 -3.97 -1.12
C PRO A 72 -12.25 -4.04 -2.13
N VAL A 73 -12.56 -4.29 -3.39
CA VAL A 73 -11.62 -4.24 -4.51
C VAL A 73 -12.28 -3.49 -5.67
N LEU A 74 -11.54 -2.55 -6.25
CA LEU A 74 -11.93 -1.85 -7.46
C LEU A 74 -11.37 -2.59 -8.68
N SER A 75 -12.24 -3.09 -9.54
CA SER A 75 -11.85 -3.46 -10.90
C SER A 75 -11.57 -2.18 -11.69
N ALA A 76 -10.30 -1.81 -11.80
CA ALA A 76 -9.84 -0.62 -12.52
C ALA A 76 -9.49 -0.91 -13.99
N ILE A 77 -9.54 -2.18 -14.43
CA ILE A 77 -9.23 -2.53 -15.82
C ILE A 77 -10.25 -1.85 -16.75
N GLY A 78 -9.75 -1.12 -17.74
CA GLY A 78 -10.59 -0.40 -18.71
C GLY A 78 -11.06 0.98 -18.22
N THR A 79 -10.63 1.45 -17.05
CA THR A 79 -10.85 2.86 -16.66
C THR A 79 -9.91 3.78 -17.43
N PHE A 80 -10.31 5.05 -17.57
CA PHE A 80 -9.58 6.04 -18.36
C PHE A 80 -8.15 6.30 -17.85
N ASN A 81 -7.92 6.10 -16.55
CA ASN A 81 -6.65 6.36 -15.88
C ASN A 81 -5.79 5.11 -15.64
N TYR A 82 -6.27 3.91 -16.00
CA TYR A 82 -5.57 2.65 -15.74
C TYR A 82 -4.21 2.57 -16.46
N GLY A 83 -4.19 2.90 -17.75
CA GLY A 83 -2.97 2.90 -18.57
C GLY A 83 -1.95 3.92 -18.06
N LEU A 84 -2.42 5.12 -17.69
CA LEU A 84 -1.59 6.16 -17.08
C LEU A 84 -0.97 5.69 -15.76
N GLY A 85 -1.75 5.05 -14.89
CA GLY A 85 -1.25 4.49 -13.63
C GLY A 85 -0.10 3.51 -13.86
N LYS A 86 -0.23 2.60 -14.85
CA LYS A 86 0.87 1.69 -15.23
C LYS A 86 2.10 2.42 -15.75
N ALA A 87 1.92 3.42 -16.60
CA ALA A 87 3.03 4.17 -17.18
C ALA A 87 3.80 4.95 -16.11
N LEU A 88 3.10 5.55 -15.14
CA LEU A 88 3.70 6.25 -14.01
C LEU A 88 4.46 5.30 -13.07
N THR A 89 3.99 4.07 -12.86
CA THR A 89 4.73 3.09 -12.05
C THR A 89 6.16 2.90 -12.55
N ASN A 90 6.39 2.91 -13.87
CA ASN A 90 7.72 2.76 -14.45
C ASN A 90 8.64 3.97 -14.17
N ILE A 91 8.08 5.17 -14.03
CA ILE A 91 8.84 6.38 -13.71
C ILE A 91 9.18 6.44 -12.21
N LEU A 92 8.25 5.99 -11.37
CA LEU A 92 8.30 6.17 -9.93
C LEU A 92 8.95 5.00 -9.17
N SER A 93 9.12 3.84 -9.82
CA SER A 93 9.61 2.62 -9.16
C SER A 93 11.00 2.74 -8.54
N ASP A 94 11.83 3.66 -9.03
CA ASP A 94 13.20 3.88 -8.56
C ASP A 94 13.31 4.83 -7.36
N ILE A 95 12.19 5.43 -6.93
CA ILE A 95 12.13 6.29 -5.73
C ILE A 95 12.11 5.45 -4.44
N ILE A 96 11.70 4.18 -4.53
CA ILE A 96 11.53 3.28 -3.38
C ILE A 96 12.87 2.75 -2.90
N GLU A 97 13.14 2.95 -1.61
CA GLU A 97 14.27 2.33 -0.92
C GLU A 97 13.89 0.94 -0.41
N LYS A 98 14.80 -0.02 -0.52
CA LYS A 98 14.50 -1.43 -0.19
C LYS A 98 14.92 -1.84 1.22
N GLU A 99 15.65 -1.00 1.95
CA GLU A 99 16.32 -1.37 3.20
C GLU A 99 15.35 -1.81 4.29
N LYS A 100 14.30 -1.03 4.55
CA LYS A 100 13.29 -1.32 5.58
C LYS A 100 12.16 -2.25 5.09
N MET A 101 12.18 -2.61 3.81
CA MET A 101 11.12 -3.40 3.18
C MET A 101 11.44 -4.89 3.24
N VAL A 102 10.45 -5.68 3.63
CA VAL A 102 10.47 -7.13 3.46
C VAL A 102 9.95 -7.44 2.07
N ARG A 103 10.72 -8.19 1.29
CA ARG A 103 10.33 -8.58 -0.07
C ARG A 103 9.40 -9.79 -0.06
N ASP A 104 9.72 -10.78 0.76
CA ASP A 104 9.03 -12.06 0.82
C ASP A 104 9.37 -12.78 2.14
N PRO A 105 8.57 -13.77 2.56
CA PRO A 105 8.82 -14.49 3.81
C PRO A 105 10.19 -15.20 3.85
N PHE A 106 10.69 -15.69 2.73
CA PHE A 106 11.94 -16.45 2.70
C PHE A 106 13.14 -15.53 2.91
N SER A 107 13.19 -14.38 2.22
CA SER A 107 14.24 -13.38 2.43
C SER A 107 14.23 -12.83 3.85
N PHE A 108 13.05 -12.69 4.46
CA PHE A 108 12.94 -12.29 5.86
C PHE A 108 13.51 -13.33 6.83
N VAL A 109 13.25 -14.62 6.60
CA VAL A 109 13.83 -15.70 7.42
C VAL A 109 15.36 -15.70 7.34
N GLU A 110 15.95 -15.49 6.16
CA GLU A 110 17.39 -15.37 6.03
C GLU A 110 17.94 -14.14 6.76
N GLU A 111 17.24 -13.01 6.69
CA GLU A 111 17.62 -11.81 7.43
C GLU A 111 17.62 -12.05 8.94
N LEU A 112 16.58 -12.69 9.49
CA LEU A 112 16.50 -13.02 10.93
C LEU A 112 17.68 -13.87 11.41
N LYS A 113 18.23 -14.76 10.56
CA LYS A 113 19.42 -15.57 10.89
C LYS A 113 20.70 -14.74 10.98
N THR A 114 20.76 -13.62 10.25
CA THR A 114 21.93 -12.72 10.25
C THR A 114 21.91 -11.68 11.38
N LEU A 115 20.79 -11.51 12.06
CA LEU A 115 20.68 -10.57 13.17
C LEU A 115 21.64 -10.94 14.31
N PRO A 116 22.18 -9.95 15.04
CA PRO A 116 22.98 -10.23 16.22
C PRO A 116 22.18 -11.07 17.22
N LYS A 117 22.79 -12.10 17.80
CA LYS A 117 22.09 -13.03 18.72
C LYS A 117 21.44 -12.32 19.90
N SER A 118 22.03 -11.21 20.35
CA SER A 118 21.46 -10.35 21.39
C SER A 118 20.09 -9.78 21.04
N PHE A 119 19.72 -9.73 19.76
CA PHE A 119 18.41 -9.22 19.33
C PHE A 119 17.25 -10.08 19.83
N SER A 120 17.52 -11.37 20.11
CA SER A 120 16.55 -12.29 20.72
C SER A 120 16.20 -11.97 22.18
N ASN A 121 16.87 -10.99 22.79
CA ASN A 121 16.53 -10.48 24.13
C ASN A 121 15.47 -9.37 24.10
N TYR A 122 15.23 -8.76 22.93
CA TYR A 122 14.18 -7.77 22.77
C TYR A 122 12.81 -8.42 22.65
N LYS A 123 11.77 -7.62 22.90
CA LYS A 123 10.39 -8.04 22.71
C LYS A 123 10.03 -7.97 21.23
N MET A 124 9.45 -9.05 20.69
CA MET A 124 8.90 -9.02 19.33
C MET A 124 7.50 -8.41 19.34
N VAL A 125 7.25 -7.51 18.39
CA VAL A 125 5.96 -6.85 18.20
C VAL A 125 5.64 -6.81 16.71
N SER A 126 4.38 -7.07 16.37
CA SER A 126 3.86 -6.81 15.03
C SER A 126 2.91 -5.62 15.08
N PHE A 127 3.11 -4.67 14.16
CA PHE A 127 2.14 -3.62 13.91
C PHE A 127 1.44 -3.86 12.57
N ASP A 128 0.15 -3.54 12.48
CA ASP A 128 -0.63 -3.57 11.24
C ASP A 128 -1.32 -2.22 11.02
N ILE A 129 -1.39 -1.76 9.77
CA ILE A 129 -2.06 -0.51 9.42
C ILE A 129 -3.48 -0.79 8.92
N SER A 130 -4.46 -0.31 9.69
CA SER A 130 -5.87 -0.50 9.37
C SER A 130 -6.28 0.17 8.06
N SER A 131 -6.69 -0.64 7.09
CA SER A 131 -7.21 -0.20 5.79
C SER A 131 -6.25 0.78 5.08
N LEU A 132 -4.96 0.45 5.06
CA LEU A 132 -3.88 1.29 4.52
C LEU A 132 -4.27 2.03 3.24
N TYR A 133 -4.66 1.31 2.19
CA TYR A 133 -4.92 1.91 0.88
C TYR A 133 -5.98 3.02 0.89
N THR A 134 -7.12 2.84 1.56
CA THR A 134 -8.15 3.88 1.65
C THR A 134 -7.72 5.07 2.51
N ASN A 135 -6.66 4.91 3.29
CA ASN A 135 -6.19 5.88 4.29
C ASN A 135 -4.87 6.57 3.92
N VAL A 136 -4.26 6.23 2.78
CA VAL A 136 -3.12 6.97 2.22
C VAL A 136 -3.55 8.40 1.92
N PRO A 137 -2.93 9.44 2.51
CA PRO A 137 -3.27 10.82 2.23
C PRO A 137 -2.74 11.22 0.85
N LEU A 138 -3.62 11.32 -0.16
CA LEU A 138 -3.18 11.45 -1.55
C LEU A 138 -2.41 12.75 -1.81
N ASP A 139 -2.90 13.88 -1.32
CA ASP A 139 -2.25 15.17 -1.56
C ASP A 139 -0.83 15.22 -0.98
N GLU A 140 -0.67 14.74 0.26
CA GLU A 140 0.63 14.62 0.90
C GLU A 140 1.55 13.68 0.12
N THR A 141 1.03 12.52 -0.30
CA THR A 141 1.78 11.53 -1.09
C THR A 141 2.25 12.10 -2.44
N ILE A 142 1.40 12.88 -3.12
CA ILE A 142 1.76 13.53 -4.38
C ILE A 142 2.88 14.54 -4.15
N GLU A 143 2.83 15.36 -3.10
CA GLU A 143 3.92 16.30 -2.81
C GLU A 143 5.23 15.60 -2.43
N ILE A 144 5.16 14.48 -1.68
CA ILE A 144 6.33 13.62 -1.40
C ILE A 144 6.96 13.12 -2.71
N ILE A 145 6.14 12.63 -3.65
CA ILE A 145 6.62 12.16 -4.96
C ILE A 145 7.29 13.28 -5.74
N LEU A 146 6.68 14.46 -5.81
CA LEU A 146 7.24 15.60 -6.53
C LEU A 146 8.57 16.05 -5.90
N LYS A 147 8.63 16.14 -4.58
CA LYS A 147 9.89 16.42 -3.87
C LYS A 147 10.95 15.39 -4.24
N ASN A 148 10.62 14.10 -4.17
CA ASN A 148 11.59 13.05 -4.46
C ASN A 148 12.07 13.06 -5.92
N LEU A 149 11.18 13.35 -6.87
CA LEU A 149 11.50 13.39 -8.30
C LEU A 149 12.32 14.60 -8.75
N TYR A 150 12.08 15.77 -8.16
CA TYR A 150 12.62 17.02 -8.67
C TYR A 150 13.66 17.67 -7.75
N GLU A 151 13.69 17.31 -6.47
CA GLU A 151 14.63 17.89 -5.50
C GLU A 151 15.71 16.90 -5.07
N THR A 152 15.37 15.62 -4.87
CA THR A 152 16.34 14.62 -4.37
C THR A 152 16.93 13.72 -5.45
N ARG A 153 16.19 13.47 -6.54
CA ARG A 153 16.63 12.59 -7.63
C ARG A 153 17.69 13.28 -8.48
N ALA A 154 18.82 12.61 -8.68
CA ALA A 154 19.96 13.15 -9.45
C ALA A 154 19.60 13.55 -10.89
N THR A 155 18.67 12.83 -11.52
CA THR A 155 18.18 13.15 -12.86
C THR A 155 16.66 13.22 -12.84
N PRO A 156 16.08 14.42 -12.73
CA PRO A 156 14.64 14.63 -12.79
C PRO A 156 14.05 14.17 -14.13
N PRO A 157 12.75 13.80 -14.16
CA PRO A 157 12.07 13.46 -15.41
C PRO A 157 11.94 14.70 -16.31
N THR A 158 11.87 14.48 -17.63
CA THR A 158 11.65 15.55 -18.63
C THR A 158 10.28 16.23 -18.49
N ILE A 159 9.31 15.53 -17.90
CA ILE A 159 7.99 16.07 -17.57
C ILE A 159 8.19 17.17 -16.52
N GLN A 160 7.60 18.36 -16.74
CA GLN A 160 7.68 19.45 -15.78
C GLN A 160 6.93 19.12 -14.47
N ARG A 161 7.36 19.70 -13.35
CA ARG A 161 6.82 19.39 -12.01
C ARG A 161 5.28 19.52 -11.94
N ASP A 162 4.73 20.60 -12.49
CA ASP A 162 3.29 20.84 -12.46
C ASP A 162 2.51 19.88 -13.36
N ASP A 163 3.10 19.48 -14.49
CA ASP A 163 2.52 18.49 -15.39
C ASP A 163 2.55 17.09 -14.78
N MET A 164 3.64 16.74 -14.08
CA MET A 164 3.72 15.50 -13.31
C MET A 164 2.66 15.48 -12.19
N LYS A 165 2.47 16.61 -11.49
CA LYS A 165 1.41 16.75 -10.50
C LYS A 165 0.03 16.49 -11.11
N GLN A 166 -0.26 17.08 -12.28
CA GLN A 166 -1.52 16.84 -12.98
C GLN A 166 -1.69 15.36 -13.39
N LEU A 167 -0.64 14.72 -13.92
CA LEU A 167 -0.67 13.29 -14.26
C LEU A 167 -0.95 12.42 -13.04
N LEU A 168 -0.30 12.69 -11.90
CA LEU A 168 -0.54 11.98 -10.64
C LEU A 168 -1.99 12.17 -10.16
N ILE A 169 -2.53 13.40 -10.26
CA ILE A 169 -3.93 13.68 -9.92
C ILE A 169 -4.85 12.87 -10.84
N PHE A 170 -4.66 12.87 -12.16
CA PHE A 170 -5.46 12.05 -13.08
C PHE A 170 -5.37 10.55 -12.79
N ALA A 171 -4.20 10.07 -12.39
CA ALA A 171 -3.96 8.66 -12.11
C ALA A 171 -4.59 8.17 -10.79
N THR A 172 -4.93 9.07 -9.87
CA THR A 172 -5.25 8.71 -8.48
C THR A 172 -6.55 9.32 -7.98
N LYS A 173 -6.72 10.64 -8.15
CA LYS A 173 -7.89 11.37 -7.68
C LYS A 173 -9.06 11.21 -8.63
N ASN A 174 -10.27 11.28 -8.06
CA ASN A 174 -11.53 11.22 -8.79
C ASN A 174 -11.57 9.96 -9.67
N THR A 175 -11.14 8.82 -9.12
CA THR A 175 -11.32 7.55 -9.79
C THR A 175 -12.80 7.17 -9.65
N HIS A 176 -13.55 7.21 -10.75
CA HIS A 176 -14.98 6.88 -10.73
C HIS A 176 -15.25 5.40 -10.94
N PHE A 177 -16.27 4.91 -10.24
CA PHE A 177 -16.69 3.53 -10.30
C PHE A 177 -18.18 3.36 -10.01
N LEU A 178 -18.69 2.20 -10.40
CA LEU A 178 -20.03 1.72 -10.11
C LEU A 178 -20.02 0.81 -8.89
N PHE A 179 -20.97 1.04 -7.98
CA PHE A 179 -21.35 0.12 -6.91
C PHE A 179 -22.87 0.12 -6.79
N ASP A 180 -23.47 -1.06 -6.90
CA ASP A 180 -24.93 -1.24 -6.87
C ASP A 180 -25.70 -0.24 -7.74
N ASN A 181 -25.32 -0.17 -9.03
CA ASN A 181 -25.86 0.76 -10.04
C ASN A 181 -25.72 2.25 -9.73
N ASN A 182 -24.96 2.62 -8.70
CA ASN A 182 -24.69 4.00 -8.34
C ASN A 182 -23.25 4.37 -8.69
N LEU A 183 -23.06 5.58 -9.22
CA LEU A 183 -21.75 6.14 -9.54
C LEU A 183 -21.15 6.86 -8.33
N TYR A 184 -19.87 6.61 -8.10
CA TYR A 184 -19.08 7.26 -7.05
C TYR A 184 -17.73 7.67 -7.60
N ASP A 185 -17.18 8.73 -7.02
CA ASP A 185 -15.75 9.05 -7.06
C ASP A 185 -15.09 8.62 -5.76
N GLN A 186 -13.91 8.03 -5.87
CA GLN A 186 -12.93 8.08 -4.79
C GLN A 186 -12.14 9.39 -4.89
N VAL A 187 -12.30 10.26 -3.88
CA VAL A 187 -11.70 11.60 -3.85
C VAL A 187 -10.41 11.66 -3.04
N ASP A 188 -10.22 10.71 -2.11
CA ASP A 188 -9.01 10.54 -1.31
C ASP A 188 -8.74 9.05 -1.01
N GLY A 189 -7.52 8.73 -0.62
CA GLY A 189 -7.04 7.35 -0.56
C GLY A 189 -6.82 6.77 -1.94
N VAL A 190 -6.25 5.57 -1.98
CA VAL A 190 -6.04 4.80 -3.21
C VAL A 190 -6.92 3.57 -3.24
N SER A 191 -7.42 3.22 -4.42
CA SER A 191 -8.24 2.02 -4.60
C SER A 191 -7.38 0.78 -4.69
N MET A 192 -7.69 -0.26 -3.90
CA MET A 192 -7.17 -1.61 -4.13
C MET A 192 -7.60 -2.07 -5.53
N GLY A 193 -6.65 -2.28 -6.43
CA GLY A 193 -6.89 -2.64 -7.84
C GLY A 193 -6.41 -1.57 -8.84
N SER A 194 -6.07 -0.37 -8.37
CA SER A 194 -5.26 0.56 -9.17
C SER A 194 -3.82 0.04 -9.29
N PRO A 195 -3.22 0.06 -10.49
CA PRO A 195 -1.82 -0.37 -10.69
C PRO A 195 -0.81 0.49 -9.94
N LEU A 196 -1.18 1.72 -9.59
CA LEU A 196 -0.30 2.69 -8.91
C LEU A 196 -0.43 2.62 -7.38
N ALA A 197 -1.53 2.06 -6.86
CA ALA A 197 -1.84 2.07 -5.42
C ALA A 197 -0.74 1.45 -4.53
N PRO A 198 -0.15 0.28 -4.85
CA PRO A 198 0.93 -0.29 -4.04
C PRO A 198 2.13 0.65 -3.91
N LEU A 199 2.49 1.31 -5.00
CA LEU A 199 3.63 2.22 -5.05
C LEU A 199 3.39 3.47 -4.20
N LEU A 200 2.19 4.05 -4.28
CA LEU A 200 1.83 5.24 -3.50
C LEU A 200 1.84 4.97 -2.01
N ALA A 201 1.27 3.82 -1.61
CA ALA A 201 1.29 3.41 -0.20
C ALA A 201 2.72 3.22 0.30
N GLU A 202 3.59 2.60 -0.51
CA GLU A 202 5.00 2.37 -0.15
C GLU A 202 5.77 3.70 -0.01
N ILE A 203 5.64 4.61 -0.98
CA ILE A 203 6.31 5.92 -0.94
C ILE A 203 5.87 6.71 0.29
N PHE A 204 4.56 6.75 0.58
CA PHE A 204 4.03 7.42 1.75
C PHE A 204 4.56 6.83 3.06
N LEU A 205 4.57 5.50 3.20
CA LEU A 205 5.06 4.85 4.42
C LEU A 205 6.56 5.00 4.61
N GLN A 206 7.35 5.01 3.53
CA GLN A 206 8.79 5.27 3.65
C GLN A 206 9.08 6.70 4.10
N ASP A 207 8.36 7.69 3.58
CA ASP A 207 8.49 9.07 4.07
C ASP A 207 8.11 9.16 5.55
N PHE A 208 7.00 8.51 5.94
CA PHE A 208 6.58 8.41 7.34
C PHE A 208 7.67 7.79 8.23
N GLU A 209 8.29 6.68 7.81
CA GLU A 209 9.35 5.99 8.54
C GLU A 209 10.64 6.81 8.64
N LYS A 210 11.00 7.56 7.59
CA LYS A 210 12.17 8.44 7.59
C LYS A 210 11.96 9.63 8.51
N LYS A 211 10.81 10.30 8.38
CA LYS A 211 10.44 11.48 9.16
C LYS A 211 10.44 11.23 10.67
N HIS A 212 10.05 10.02 11.10
CA HIS A 212 9.95 9.66 12.52
C HIS A 212 11.08 8.73 13.00
N SER A 213 12.12 8.49 12.19
CA SER A 213 13.16 7.49 12.50
C SER A 213 13.88 7.77 13.82
N SER A 214 14.15 9.04 14.15
CA SER A 214 14.78 9.42 15.43
C SER A 214 13.85 9.15 16.62
N THR A 215 12.54 9.38 16.44
CA THR A 215 11.54 9.09 17.48
C THR A 215 11.38 7.60 17.69
N PHE A 216 11.51 6.77 16.64
CA PHE A 216 11.49 5.32 16.77
C PHE A 216 12.60 4.84 17.70
N THR A 217 13.83 5.32 17.51
CA THR A 217 14.95 5.00 18.38
C THR A 217 14.70 5.46 19.83
N SER A 218 14.15 6.66 20.04
CA SER A 218 13.82 7.12 21.41
C SER A 218 12.69 6.33 22.09
N MET A 219 11.87 5.63 21.30
CA MET A 219 10.83 4.72 21.79
C MET A 219 11.34 3.28 22.00
N GLY A 220 12.65 3.07 21.96
CA GLY A 220 13.25 1.75 22.19
C GLY A 220 13.10 0.78 21.01
N ILE A 221 12.73 1.27 19.82
CA ILE A 221 12.71 0.43 18.61
C ILE A 221 14.15 0.24 18.12
N VAL A 222 14.61 -1.01 18.11
CA VAL A 222 15.97 -1.38 17.69
C VAL A 222 16.01 -2.07 16.33
N TYR A 223 14.87 -2.57 15.86
CA TYR A 223 14.72 -3.22 14.56
C TYR A 223 13.34 -2.95 13.99
N TRP A 224 13.25 -2.63 12.71
CA TRP A 224 12.00 -2.30 12.02
C TRP A 224 12.02 -2.82 10.58
N LYS A 225 11.10 -3.72 10.25
CA LYS A 225 10.93 -4.26 8.90
C LYS A 225 9.47 -4.36 8.52
N ARG A 226 9.10 -3.83 7.34
CA ARG A 226 7.71 -3.73 6.89
C ARG A 226 7.46 -4.46 5.59
N TYR A 227 6.35 -5.18 5.53
CA TYR A 227 5.76 -5.76 4.34
C TYR A 227 4.40 -5.11 4.09
N VAL A 228 4.33 -4.15 3.17
CA VAL A 228 3.10 -3.39 2.90
C VAL A 228 2.55 -2.73 4.18
N ASP A 229 1.46 -3.25 4.77
CA ASP A 229 0.78 -2.79 5.98
C ASP A 229 1.26 -3.51 7.26
N ASP A 230 1.86 -4.69 7.15
CA ASP A 230 2.39 -5.46 8.27
C ASP A 230 3.84 -5.05 8.59
N THR A 231 4.14 -4.73 9.85
CA THR A 231 5.49 -4.41 10.32
C THR A 231 5.92 -5.36 11.44
N PHE A 232 7.11 -5.93 11.33
CA PHE A 232 7.79 -6.63 12.41
C PHE A 232 8.81 -5.71 13.08
N VAL A 233 8.78 -5.66 14.40
CA VAL A 233 9.58 -4.75 15.22
C VAL A 233 10.18 -5.49 16.40
N LEU A 234 11.41 -5.13 16.76
CA LEU A 234 12.00 -5.48 18.05
C LEU A 234 12.08 -4.21 18.91
N ILE A 235 11.55 -4.31 20.13
CA ILE A 235 11.55 -3.20 21.08
C ILE A 235 12.24 -3.57 22.39
N ASP A 236 12.87 -2.58 23.00
CA ASP A 236 13.35 -2.66 24.38
C ASP A 236 12.19 -3.00 25.33
N SER A 237 12.40 -4.00 26.18
CA SER A 237 11.37 -4.53 27.08
C SER A 237 10.90 -3.52 28.14
N THR A 238 11.64 -2.44 28.36
CA THR A 238 11.24 -1.32 29.22
C THR A 238 10.11 -0.46 28.62
N PHE A 239 9.87 -0.56 27.31
CA PHE A 239 8.83 0.19 26.62
C PHE A 239 7.56 -0.66 26.41
N SER A 240 6.42 0.02 26.49
CA SER A 240 5.10 -0.55 26.24
C SER A 240 4.80 -0.54 24.74
N ALA A 241 4.63 -1.72 24.15
CA ALA A 241 4.26 -1.87 22.74
C ALA A 241 2.95 -1.13 22.41
N LYS A 242 1.98 -1.17 23.33
CA LYS A 242 0.70 -0.49 23.21
C LYS A 242 0.83 1.03 23.20
N ASP A 243 1.74 1.58 24.00
CA ASP A 243 1.97 3.03 24.03
C ASP A 243 2.67 3.50 22.74
N ILE A 244 3.65 2.71 22.26
CA ILE A 244 4.28 2.93 20.95
C ILE A 244 3.24 2.89 19.83
N CYS A 245 2.37 1.87 19.81
CA CYS A 245 1.30 1.74 18.82
C CYS A 245 0.36 2.96 18.83
N THR A 246 -0.02 3.41 20.02
CA THR A 246 -0.85 4.62 20.21
C THR A 246 -0.12 5.85 19.67
N LYS A 247 1.18 5.97 19.95
CA LYS A 247 2.00 7.10 19.48
C LYS A 247 2.17 7.11 17.96
N LEU A 248 2.44 5.96 17.35
CA LEU A 248 2.49 5.80 15.89
C LEU A 248 1.19 6.28 15.23
N SER A 249 0.04 5.93 15.82
CA SER A 249 -1.29 6.35 15.37
C SER A 249 -1.61 7.84 15.57
N GLN A 250 -0.76 8.57 16.32
CA GLN A 250 -0.86 10.02 16.52
C GLN A 250 0.01 10.81 15.54
N PHE A 251 1.08 10.22 14.99
CA PHE A 251 1.98 10.90 14.05
C PHE A 251 1.28 11.28 12.74
N GLN A 252 0.34 10.46 12.29
CA GLN A 252 -0.49 10.74 11.14
C GLN A 252 -1.94 10.44 11.47
N LYS A 253 -2.84 11.40 11.22
CA LYS A 253 -4.27 11.27 11.53
C LYS A 253 -4.97 10.28 10.59
N SER A 254 -4.51 10.18 9.35
CA SER A 254 -5.17 9.37 8.32
C SER A 254 -4.99 7.86 8.52
N ILE A 255 -3.87 7.41 9.08
CA ILE A 255 -3.59 5.98 9.33
C ILE A 255 -3.73 5.63 10.81
N LYS A 256 -4.07 4.37 11.08
CA LYS A 256 -4.17 3.81 12.44
C LYS A 256 -3.42 2.51 12.51
N PHE A 257 -2.56 2.39 13.51
CA PHE A 257 -1.81 1.18 13.80
C PHE A 257 -2.59 0.32 14.78
N THR A 258 -2.51 -0.99 14.60
CA THR A 258 -2.84 -2.00 15.59
C THR A 258 -1.57 -2.72 16.01
N CYS A 259 -1.60 -3.44 17.13
CA CYS A 259 -0.42 -4.05 17.73
C CYS A 259 -0.75 -5.46 18.22
N GLU A 260 0.14 -6.40 17.90
CA GLU A 260 0.18 -7.76 18.43
C GLU A 260 1.56 -7.97 19.07
N GLU A 261 1.57 -8.33 20.36
CA GLU A 261 2.80 -8.68 21.07
C GLU A 261 3.06 -10.18 20.98
N GLU A 262 4.31 -10.59 21.14
CA GLU A 262 4.66 -12.00 21.28
C GLU A 262 3.89 -12.71 22.40
N ALA A 263 3.59 -13.99 22.18
CA ALA A 263 2.92 -14.82 23.17
C ALA A 263 3.84 -15.08 24.37
N ALA A 264 3.41 -14.67 25.57
CA ALA A 264 4.23 -14.68 26.78
C ALA A 264 4.69 -16.08 27.22
N ASN A 265 3.93 -17.12 26.89
CA ASN A 265 4.22 -18.51 27.27
C ASN A 265 5.20 -19.22 26.32
N THR A 266 5.19 -18.86 25.03
CA THR A 266 5.98 -19.55 24.00
C THR A 266 7.09 -18.69 23.41
N ASN A 267 7.12 -17.39 23.71
CA ASN A 267 8.01 -16.42 23.09
C ASN A 267 7.91 -16.43 21.55
N THR A 268 6.67 -16.52 21.05
CA THR A 268 6.40 -16.62 19.61
C THR A 268 5.55 -15.48 19.08
N LEU A 269 5.82 -15.06 17.85
CA LEU A 269 5.00 -14.10 17.11
C LEU A 269 4.80 -14.59 15.67
N SER A 270 3.60 -14.41 15.12
CA SER A 270 3.32 -14.70 13.71
C SER A 270 3.59 -13.46 12.84
N PHE A 271 4.34 -13.62 11.76
CA PHE A 271 4.55 -12.57 10.76
C PHE A 271 4.71 -13.20 9.36
N LEU A 272 3.93 -12.74 8.37
CA LEU A 272 3.97 -13.24 6.99
C LEU A 272 3.88 -14.77 6.81
N ASN A 273 3.01 -15.43 7.58
CA ASN A 273 2.89 -16.90 7.64
C ASN A 273 4.14 -17.62 8.19
N ILE A 274 4.99 -16.92 8.93
CA ILE A 274 6.12 -17.46 9.68
C ILE A 274 5.75 -17.37 11.16
N LEU A 275 5.90 -18.46 11.91
CA LEU A 275 5.92 -18.41 13.36
C LEU A 275 7.38 -18.27 13.78
N ILE A 276 7.68 -17.11 14.34
CA ILE A 276 9.01 -16.75 14.82
C ILE A 276 9.04 -17.03 16.31
N GLN A 277 10.03 -17.78 16.78
CA GLN A 277 10.28 -18.04 18.19
C GLN A 277 11.62 -17.42 18.55
N LYS A 278 11.63 -16.48 19.50
CA LYS A 278 12.91 -15.98 20.03
C LYS A 278 13.51 -17.00 21.00
N GLN A 279 14.82 -17.18 20.91
CA GLN A 279 15.63 -18.02 21.79
C GLN A 279 16.70 -17.10 22.41
N PRO A 280 16.46 -16.55 23.61
CA PRO A 280 17.32 -15.55 24.22
C PRO A 280 18.81 -15.93 24.20
N GLY A 281 19.65 -15.04 23.68
CA GLY A 281 21.10 -15.24 23.51
C GLY A 281 21.52 -16.16 22.37
N ILE A 282 20.59 -16.88 21.73
CA ILE A 282 20.86 -17.82 20.63
C ILE A 282 20.44 -17.22 19.28
N GLY A 283 19.28 -16.58 19.21
CA GLY A 283 18.72 -16.00 17.98
C GLY A 283 17.23 -16.29 17.81
N PHE A 284 16.79 -16.54 16.57
CA PHE A 284 15.40 -16.80 16.23
C PHE A 284 15.26 -18.16 15.53
N ALA A 285 14.29 -18.96 15.98
CA ALA A 285 13.83 -20.15 15.27
C ALA A 285 12.55 -19.81 14.50
N THR A 286 12.36 -20.43 13.34
CA THR A 286 11.19 -20.16 12.49
C THR A 286 10.54 -21.46 12.03
N LYS A 287 9.21 -21.44 11.89
CA LYS A 287 8.44 -22.49 11.23
C LYS A 287 7.28 -21.89 10.44
N VAL A 288 6.67 -22.67 9.55
CA VAL A 288 5.46 -22.23 8.85
C VAL A 288 4.33 -22.02 9.85
N HIS A 289 3.71 -20.84 9.83
CA HIS A 289 2.49 -20.53 10.56
C HIS A 289 1.26 -20.78 9.68
N ARG A 290 0.25 -21.40 10.27
CA ARG A 290 -1.07 -21.58 9.66
C ARG A 290 -2.10 -21.03 10.64
N LYS A 291 -3.04 -20.24 10.14
CA LYS A 291 -4.17 -19.75 10.94
C LYS A 291 -5.04 -20.94 11.36
N GLU A 292 -5.74 -20.80 12.48
CA GLU A 292 -6.63 -21.85 13.03
C GLU A 292 -7.71 -22.28 12.04
N THR A 293 -8.16 -21.38 11.16
CA THR A 293 -9.15 -21.66 10.12
C THR A 293 -8.60 -22.47 8.94
N PHE A 294 -7.31 -22.85 8.95
CA PHE A 294 -6.71 -23.63 7.86
C PHE A 294 -7.21 -25.08 7.90
N SER A 295 -8.09 -25.43 6.97
CA SER A 295 -8.66 -26.78 6.86
C SER A 295 -7.78 -27.78 6.09
N GLY A 296 -6.64 -27.35 5.53
CA GLY A 296 -5.85 -28.18 4.60
C GLY A 296 -6.47 -28.32 3.21
N LEU A 297 -7.68 -27.81 2.99
CA LEU A 297 -8.35 -27.85 1.70
C LEU A 297 -7.70 -26.86 0.74
N ILE A 298 -7.31 -27.38 -0.43
CA ILE A 298 -6.80 -26.61 -1.55
C ILE A 298 -7.83 -26.63 -2.68
N THR A 299 -7.93 -25.53 -3.43
CA THR A 299 -8.76 -25.48 -4.62
C THR A 299 -8.27 -26.52 -5.62
N GLN A 300 -9.16 -27.38 -6.13
CA GLN A 300 -8.75 -28.37 -7.13
C GLN A 300 -8.22 -27.65 -8.37
N TRP A 301 -7.14 -28.18 -8.95
CA TRP A 301 -6.52 -27.64 -10.16
C TRP A 301 -7.51 -27.40 -11.32
N SER A 302 -8.52 -28.27 -11.44
CA SER A 302 -9.58 -28.21 -12.44
C SER A 302 -10.71 -27.22 -12.13
N SER A 303 -10.70 -26.56 -10.97
CA SER A 303 -11.74 -25.61 -10.60
C SER A 303 -11.70 -24.40 -11.54
N PHE A 304 -12.88 -23.79 -11.79
CA PHE A 304 -13.00 -22.58 -12.60
C PHE A 304 -12.46 -21.36 -11.82
N VAL A 305 -11.13 -21.27 -11.72
CA VAL A 305 -10.43 -20.11 -11.18
C VAL A 305 -9.92 -19.28 -12.36
N PRO A 306 -10.07 -17.94 -12.38
CA PRO A 306 -9.50 -17.10 -13.41
C PRO A 306 -7.99 -17.38 -13.55
N LYS A 307 -7.53 -17.68 -14.77
CA LYS A 307 -6.11 -17.99 -15.04
C LYS A 307 -5.15 -16.83 -14.72
N ALA A 308 -5.69 -15.61 -14.65
CA ALA A 308 -5.02 -14.41 -14.18
C ALA A 308 -6.05 -13.39 -13.67
N TYR A 309 -5.65 -12.57 -12.70
CA TYR A 309 -6.35 -11.34 -12.27
C TYR A 309 -5.65 -10.13 -12.86
#